data_AF-A0A2M8NHV4-F1
#
_entry.id   AF-A0A2M8NHV4-F1
#
_cell.length_a   1.000
_cell.length_b   1.000
_cell.length_c   1.000
_cell.angle_alpha   90.00
_cell.angle_beta   90.00
_cell.angle_gamma   90.00
#
_symmetry.space_group_name_H-M   'P 1'
#
loop_
_entity.id
_entity.type
_entity.pdbx_description
1 polymer ?
#
loop_
_entity_poly.entity_id
_entity_poly.type
_entity_poly.pdbx_seq_one_letter_code
_entity_poly.pdbx_strand_id
1 'polypeptide(L)'
;MGKLTLRSIDWRRLPAQTGIALSLALIPVWLRVGQTPVFAPLYVTRFLIFLPLLLSIFGWVLMGLPGFRGLLKAEGRGGQARRAWGLLLLALAAWAALSTEWAFIRWRDPNVAATSALQFCVVALFAIVVVCCAPPKQMMVGALAFTVTWNAPLVIVQALNGGSLG
;
A
#
# COMPACT_ATOMS: atom_id res chain seq x y z
N MET A 1 4.03 -37.50 13.11
CA MET A 1 3.62 -36.35 13.95
C MET A 1 4.60 -35.20 13.72
N GLY A 2 4.19 -34.16 12.97
CA GLY A 2 5.04 -33.00 12.71
C GLY A 2 5.08 -32.06 13.91
N LYS A 3 6.29 -31.70 14.39
CA LYS A 3 6.47 -30.71 15.46
C LYS A 3 5.90 -29.36 14.98
N LEU A 4 4.83 -28.90 15.62
CA LEU A 4 4.35 -27.52 15.53
C LEU A 4 5.45 -26.61 16.08
N THR A 5 6.31 -26.12 15.20
CA THR A 5 7.29 -25.09 15.55
C THR A 5 6.52 -23.78 15.70
N LEU A 6 6.34 -23.34 16.94
CA LEU A 6 5.82 -22.01 17.25
C LEU A 6 6.76 -20.99 16.62
N ARG A 7 6.33 -20.40 15.51
CA ARG A 7 7.07 -19.38 14.78
C ARG A 7 7.16 -18.16 15.70
N SER A 8 8.38 -17.81 16.14
CA SER A 8 8.56 -16.62 16.97
C SER A 8 8.04 -15.38 16.26
N ILE A 9 7.25 -14.57 16.97
CA ILE A 9 6.69 -13.33 16.45
C ILE A 9 7.83 -12.32 16.30
N ASP A 10 8.09 -11.85 15.07
CA ASP A 10 9.06 -10.78 14.82
C ASP A 10 8.39 -9.41 15.04
N TRP A 11 8.50 -8.92 16.28
CA TRP A 11 7.91 -7.65 16.71
C TRP A 11 8.33 -6.45 15.86
N ARG A 12 9.50 -6.49 15.21
CA ARG A 12 9.97 -5.38 14.35
C ARG A 12 9.16 -5.24 13.07
N ARG A 13 8.55 -6.33 12.59
CA ARG A 13 7.74 -6.32 11.37
C ARG A 13 6.26 -6.09 11.65
N LEU A 14 5.83 -6.30 12.89
CA LEU A 14 4.43 -6.32 13.27
C LEU A 14 3.69 -5.01 12.92
N PRO A 15 4.24 -3.80 13.15
CA PRO A 15 3.56 -2.55 12.76
C PRO A 15 3.28 -2.47 11.26
N ALA A 16 4.27 -2.79 10.43
CA ALA A 16 4.14 -2.77 8.98
C ALA A 16 3.18 -3.87 8.49
N GLN A 17 3.25 -5.08 9.07
CA GLN A 17 2.35 -6.19 8.74
C GLN A 17 0.89 -5.86 9.09
N THR A 18 0.64 -5.25 10.25
CA THR A 18 -0.69 -4.76 10.64
C THR A 18 -1.21 -3.73 9.64
N GLY A 19 -0.38 -2.75 9.28
CA GLY A 19 -0.72 -1.77 8.24
C GLY A 19 -1.07 -2.43 6.90
N ILE A 20 -0.28 -3.41 6.44
CA ILE A 20 -0.57 -4.17 5.22
C ILE A 20 -1.93 -4.89 5.29
N ALA A 21 -2.20 -5.61 6.38
CA ALA A 21 -3.47 -6.33 6.50
C ALA A 21 -4.67 -5.38 6.56
N LEU A 22 -4.54 -4.25 7.26
CA LEU A 22 -5.55 -3.19 7.28
C LEU A 22 -5.76 -2.60 5.88
N SER A 23 -4.68 -2.32 5.13
CA SER A 23 -4.78 -1.84 3.76
C SER A 23 -5.55 -2.82 2.87
N LEU A 24 -5.24 -4.12 2.96
CA LEU A 24 -5.95 -5.16 2.20
C LEU A 24 -7.42 -5.24 2.61
N ALA A 25 -7.70 -5.29 3.92
CA ALA A 25 -9.04 -5.33 4.49
C ALA A 25 -9.92 -4.13 4.07
N LEU A 26 -9.29 -2.96 3.84
CA LEU A 26 -9.94 -1.71 3.50
C LEU A 26 -9.90 -1.36 2.00
N ILE A 27 -9.36 -2.23 1.14
CA ILE A 27 -9.47 -2.09 -0.34
C ILE A 27 -10.88 -1.68 -0.81
N PRO A 28 -11.96 -2.31 -0.34
CA PRO A 28 -13.30 -2.00 -0.84
C PRO A 28 -13.85 -0.67 -0.32
N VAL A 29 -13.23 -0.10 0.72
CA VAL A 29 -13.67 1.14 1.34
C VAL A 29 -13.02 2.29 0.58
N TRP A 30 -13.58 2.61 -0.59
CA TRP A 30 -13.20 3.78 -1.36
C TRP A 30 -13.84 5.08 -0.81
N LEU A 31 -13.96 5.14 0.51
CA LEU A 31 -14.55 6.29 1.20
C LEU A 31 -13.59 7.47 1.12
N ARG A 32 -14.06 8.55 0.48
CA ARG A 32 -13.37 9.84 0.45
C ARG A 32 -13.86 10.70 1.60
N VAL A 33 -12.96 11.09 2.50
CA VAL A 33 -13.29 12.07 3.53
C VAL A 33 -13.47 13.47 2.94
N GLY A 34 -14.34 14.26 3.58
CA GLY A 34 -14.52 15.68 3.29
C GLY A 34 -13.20 16.47 3.36
N GLN A 35 -13.21 17.70 2.89
CA GLN A 35 -12.04 18.55 2.99
C GLN A 35 -11.86 18.96 4.46
N THR A 36 -10.73 18.59 5.06
CA THR A 36 -10.38 18.92 6.44
C THR A 36 -8.99 19.57 6.45
N PRO A 37 -8.65 20.40 7.46
CA PRO A 37 -7.32 21.00 7.55
C PRO A 37 -6.20 19.98 7.80
N VAL A 38 -6.54 18.73 8.13
CA VAL A 38 -5.57 17.67 8.44
C VAL A 38 -4.98 17.06 7.17
N PHE A 39 -5.74 16.99 6.08
CA PHE A 39 -5.28 16.39 4.82
C PHE A 39 -4.81 17.47 3.85
N ALA A 40 -3.67 17.22 3.18
CA ALA A 40 -3.25 18.02 2.04
C ALA A 40 -4.39 18.10 1.01
N PRO A 41 -4.52 19.21 0.24
CA PRO A 41 -5.59 19.41 -0.74
C PRO A 41 -5.50 18.48 -1.97
N LEU A 42 -4.60 17.49 -1.95
CA LEU A 42 -4.47 16.48 -2.98
C LEU A 42 -5.65 15.50 -2.92
N TYR A 43 -6.07 15.01 -4.08
CA TYR A 43 -7.24 14.15 -4.16
C TYR A 43 -7.02 12.80 -3.45
N VAL A 44 -5.84 12.20 -3.61
CA VAL A 44 -5.51 10.86 -3.13
C VAL A 44 -5.37 10.76 -1.60
N THR A 45 -4.96 11.84 -0.94
CA THR A 45 -4.74 11.86 0.52
C THR A 45 -6.04 11.75 1.31
N ARG A 46 -7.18 12.00 0.65
CA ARG A 46 -8.51 11.98 1.25
C ARG A 46 -9.18 10.62 1.21
N PHE A 47 -8.54 9.58 0.69
CA PHE A 47 -9.10 8.23 0.74
C PHE A 47 -8.73 7.56 2.05
N LEU A 48 -9.71 6.91 2.69
CA LEU A 48 -9.48 6.22 3.97
C LEU A 48 -8.39 5.14 3.84
N ILE A 49 -8.31 4.45 2.70
CA ILE A 49 -7.27 3.44 2.40
C ILE A 49 -5.85 4.03 2.37
N PHE A 50 -5.71 5.34 2.18
CA PHE A 50 -4.41 6.01 2.19
C PHE A 50 -3.74 5.95 3.57
N LEU A 51 -4.53 6.01 4.65
CA LEU A 51 -4.04 5.96 6.03
C LEU A 51 -3.31 4.65 6.37
N PRO A 52 -3.89 3.44 6.18
CA PRO A 52 -3.19 2.20 6.47
C PRO A 52 -1.97 1.98 5.55
N LEU A 53 -2.00 2.48 4.30
CA LEU A 53 -0.83 2.47 3.42
C LEU A 53 0.31 3.28 4.05
N LEU A 54 0.04 4.53 4.46
CA LEU A 54 1.03 5.38 5.14
C LEU A 54 1.49 4.76 6.46
N LEU A 55 0.58 4.19 7.25
CA LEU A 55 0.93 3.53 8.52
C LEU A 55 1.91 2.37 8.29
N SER A 56 1.70 1.56 7.24
CA SER A 56 2.59 0.45 6.91
C SER A 56 3.98 0.94 6.49
N ILE A 57 4.06 1.97 5.64
CA ILE A 57 5.30 2.56 5.16
C ILE A 57 6.04 3.23 6.33
N PHE A 58 5.35 4.06 7.10
CA PHE A 58 5.91 4.77 8.23
C PHE A 58 6.38 3.82 9.34
N GLY A 59 5.57 2.82 9.68
CA GLY A 59 5.94 1.78 10.63
C GLY A 59 7.16 0.97 10.16
N TRP A 60 7.26 0.67 8.86
CA TRP A 60 8.44 0.03 8.27
C TRP A 60 9.70 0.89 8.37
N VAL A 61 9.59 2.19 8.08
CA VAL A 61 10.70 3.15 8.22
C VAL A 61 11.14 3.28 9.67
N LEU A 62 10.22 3.49 10.62
CA LEU A 62 10.52 3.64 12.05
C LEU A 62 11.20 2.39 12.63
N MET A 63 10.87 1.20 12.13
CA MET A 63 11.47 -0.06 12.56
C MET A 63 12.82 -0.36 11.87
N GLY A 64 13.36 0.58 11.09
CA GLY A 64 14.68 0.48 10.46
C GLY A 64 14.68 -0.34 9.16
N LEU A 65 13.58 -0.32 8.40
CA LEU A 65 13.44 -0.98 7.10
C LEU A 65 13.67 -2.51 7.17
N PRO A 66 12.97 -3.25 8.07
CA PRO A 66 13.18 -4.69 8.21
C PRO A 66 12.96 -5.42 6.87
N GLY A 67 13.87 -6.34 6.55
CA GLY A 67 13.84 -7.12 5.30
C GLY A 67 14.46 -6.43 4.08
N PHE A 68 14.71 -5.11 4.10
CA PHE A 68 15.24 -4.38 2.94
C PHE A 68 16.63 -4.86 2.50
N ARG A 69 17.55 -5.04 3.47
CA ARG A 69 18.87 -5.61 3.19
C ARG A 69 18.77 -7.02 2.59
N GLY A 70 17.76 -7.80 3.00
CA GLY A 70 17.50 -9.11 2.42
C GLY A 70 17.02 -9.04 0.97
N LEU A 71 16.22 -8.04 0.62
CA LEU A 71 15.83 -7.77 -0.77
C LEU A 71 17.04 -7.42 -1.64
N LEU A 72 17.98 -6.61 -1.13
CA LEU A 72 19.20 -6.21 -1.86
C LEU A 72 20.19 -7.37 -2.05
N LYS A 73 20.27 -8.28 -1.08
CA LYS A 73 21.13 -9.46 -1.10
C LYS A 73 20.44 -10.72 -1.63
N ALA A 74 19.29 -10.58 -2.29
CA ALA A 74 18.55 -11.73 -2.79
C ALA A 74 19.33 -12.43 -3.93
N GLU A 75 19.88 -13.60 -3.64
CA GLU A 75 20.67 -14.41 -4.57
C GLU A 75 19.83 -15.50 -5.28
N GLY A 76 20.36 -16.05 -6.37
CA GLY A 76 19.68 -17.01 -7.23
C GLY A 76 18.72 -16.39 -8.25
N ARG A 77 18.26 -17.19 -9.23
CA ARG A 77 17.39 -16.72 -10.33
C ARG A 77 16.12 -16.01 -9.84
N GLY A 78 15.46 -16.56 -8.82
CA GLY A 78 14.26 -15.95 -8.23
C GLY A 78 14.55 -14.71 -7.37
N GLY A 79 15.71 -14.66 -6.70
CA GLY A 79 16.13 -13.51 -5.89
C GLY A 79 16.48 -12.30 -6.74
N GLN A 80 17.21 -12.52 -7.84
CA GLN A 80 17.60 -11.47 -8.79
C GLN A 80 16.37 -10.80 -9.42
N ALA A 81 15.38 -11.58 -9.85
CA ALA A 81 14.13 -11.04 -10.40
C ALA A 81 13.39 -10.16 -9.37
N ARG A 82 13.29 -10.60 -8.11
CA ARG A 82 12.67 -9.82 -7.03
C ARG A 82 13.42 -8.52 -6.75
N ARG A 83 14.76 -8.56 -6.72
CA ARG A 83 15.59 -7.37 -6.54
C ARG A 83 15.43 -6.40 -7.71
N ALA A 84 15.52 -6.89 -8.95
CA ALA A 84 15.37 -6.08 -10.15
C ALA A 84 13.99 -5.41 -10.21
N TRP A 85 12.93 -6.16 -9.91
CA TRP A 85 11.58 -5.64 -9.79
C TRP A 85 11.47 -4.54 -8.72
N GLY A 86 12.04 -4.75 -7.54
CA GLY A 86 12.01 -3.77 -6.47
C GLY A 86 12.77 -2.48 -6.81
N LEU A 87 13.96 -2.60 -7.41
CA LEU A 87 14.73 -1.45 -7.89
C LEU A 87 14.01 -0.71 -9.02
N LEU A 88 13.38 -1.44 -9.95
CA LEU A 88 12.58 -0.86 -11.02
C LEU A 88 11.40 -0.07 -10.47
N LEU A 89 10.68 -0.59 -9.46
CA LEU A 89 9.60 0.14 -8.81
C LEU A 89 10.09 1.45 -8.16
N LEU A 90 11.24 1.43 -7.48
CA LEU A 90 11.82 2.64 -6.89
C LEU A 90 12.27 3.64 -7.97
N ALA A 91 12.87 3.16 -9.05
CA ALA A 91 13.26 4.00 -10.18
C ALA A 91 12.04 4.63 -10.86
N LEU A 92 10.98 3.86 -11.08
CA LEU A 92 9.70 4.35 -11.62
C LEU A 92 9.04 5.34 -10.67
N ALA A 93 9.12 5.14 -9.35
CA ALA A 93 8.57 6.08 -8.37
C ALA A 93 9.34 7.41 -8.38
N ALA A 94 10.67 7.36 -8.45
CA ALA A 94 11.50 8.56 -8.61
C ALA A 94 11.21 9.27 -9.94
N TRP A 95 11.08 8.50 -11.03
CA TRP A 95 10.70 9.03 -12.34
C TRP A 95 9.32 9.70 -12.31
N ALA A 96 8.31 9.05 -11.72
CA ALA A 96 6.96 9.62 -11.59
C ALA A 96 6.99 10.96 -10.84
N ALA A 97 7.73 11.04 -9.73
CA ALA A 97 7.90 12.28 -8.98
C ALA A 97 8.59 13.37 -9.81
N LEU A 98 9.72 13.06 -10.47
CA LEU A 98 10.44 14.00 -11.32
C LEU A 98 9.60 14.45 -12.52
N SER A 99 8.76 13.56 -13.07
CA SER A 99 7.93 13.87 -14.23
C SER A 99 6.91 14.99 -14.02
N THR A 100 6.61 15.32 -12.77
CA THR A 100 5.77 16.46 -12.43
C THR A 100 6.38 17.80 -12.86
N GLU A 101 7.71 17.89 -12.98
CA GLU A 101 8.43 19.10 -13.38
C GLU A 101 8.27 19.43 -14.87
N TRP A 102 8.07 18.43 -15.73
CA TRP A 102 7.91 18.63 -17.19
C TRP A 102 6.53 18.19 -17.71
N ALA A 103 5.55 18.04 -16.83
CA ALA A 103 4.19 17.67 -17.24
C ALA A 103 3.52 18.79 -18.07
N PHE A 104 2.90 18.43 -19.18
CA PHE A 104 2.23 19.37 -20.12
C PHE A 104 1.19 20.28 -19.44
N ILE A 105 0.53 19.81 -18.38
CA ILE A 105 -0.55 20.51 -17.68
C ILE A 105 -0.05 21.16 -16.37
N ARG A 106 1.28 21.18 -16.10
CA ARG A 106 1.87 21.70 -14.87
C ARG A 106 1.35 23.08 -14.45
N TRP A 107 1.17 23.99 -15.41
CA TRP A 107 0.75 25.37 -15.12
C TRP A 107 -0.77 25.54 -14.96
N ARG A 108 -1.57 24.65 -15.56
CA ARG A 108 -3.04 24.75 -15.55
C ARG A 108 -3.66 23.98 -14.39
N ASP A 109 -3.18 22.77 -14.13
CA ASP A 109 -3.67 21.88 -13.07
C ASP A 109 -2.51 21.10 -12.42
N PRO A 110 -1.63 21.76 -11.64
CA PRO A 110 -0.47 21.11 -11.01
C PRO A 110 -0.88 19.98 -10.05
N ASN A 111 -2.06 20.08 -9.45
CA ASN A 111 -2.59 19.11 -8.50
C ASN A 111 -2.85 17.73 -9.12
N VAL A 112 -3.16 17.67 -10.42
CA VAL A 112 -3.43 16.40 -11.12
C VAL A 112 -2.13 15.58 -11.21
N ALA A 113 -1.06 16.19 -11.74
CA ALA A 113 0.24 15.55 -11.85
C ALA A 113 0.80 15.15 -10.47
N ALA A 114 0.72 16.06 -9.49
CA ALA A 114 1.17 15.79 -8.13
C ALA A 114 0.40 14.64 -7.45
N THR A 115 -0.93 14.60 -7.62
CA THR A 115 -1.77 13.52 -7.08
C THR A 115 -1.39 12.17 -7.68
N SER A 116 -1.28 12.09 -9.01
CA SER A 116 -0.95 10.84 -9.70
C SER A 116 0.45 10.34 -9.34
N ALA A 117 1.43 11.24 -9.28
CA ALA A 117 2.78 10.90 -8.86
C ALA A 117 2.81 10.39 -7.41
N LEU A 118 2.16 11.11 -6.47
CA LEU A 118 2.09 10.69 -5.07
C LEU A 118 1.43 9.31 -4.92
N GLN A 119 0.32 9.07 -5.62
CA GLN A 119 -0.36 7.77 -5.61
C GLN A 119 0.57 6.66 -6.07
N PHE A 120 1.28 6.87 -7.18
CA PHE A 120 2.24 5.90 -7.70
C PHE A 120 3.38 5.64 -6.72
N CYS A 121 3.99 6.70 -6.15
CA CYS A 121 5.06 6.58 -5.17
C CYS A 121 4.62 5.79 -3.93
N VAL A 122 3.44 6.07 -3.38
CA VAL A 122 2.90 5.38 -2.21
C VAL A 122 2.63 3.90 -2.52
N VAL A 123 2.03 3.58 -3.66
CA VAL A 123 1.77 2.19 -4.07
C VAL A 123 3.08 1.43 -4.31
N ALA A 124 4.06 2.04 -4.98
CA ALA A 124 5.37 1.44 -5.20
C ALA A 124 6.08 1.16 -3.88
N LEU A 125 6.12 2.14 -2.95
CA LEU A 125 6.71 1.95 -1.63
C LEU A 125 5.97 0.89 -0.82
N PHE A 126 4.63 0.89 -0.83
CA PHE A 126 3.84 -0.13 -0.18
C PHE A 126 4.17 -1.54 -0.70
N ALA A 127 4.31 -1.70 -2.01
CA ALA A 127 4.69 -2.98 -2.61
C ALA A 127 6.08 -3.46 -2.13
N ILE A 128 7.04 -2.53 -1.98
CA ILE A 128 8.35 -2.83 -1.38
C ILE A 128 8.20 -3.25 0.08
N VAL A 129 7.38 -2.54 0.88
CA VAL A 129 7.11 -2.88 2.28
C VAL A 129 6.53 -4.29 2.40
N VAL A 130 5.55 -4.65 1.57
CA VAL A 130 4.94 -5.99 1.53
C VAL A 130 5.99 -7.06 1.26
N VAL A 131 6.84 -6.86 0.26
CA VAL A 131 7.88 -7.83 -0.12
C VAL A 131 8.97 -7.95 0.95
N CYS A 132 9.33 -6.85 1.63
CA CYS A 132 10.33 -6.85 2.69
C CYS A 132 9.80 -7.49 3.99
N CYS A 133 8.55 -7.18 4.36
CA CYS A 133 7.96 -7.65 5.61
C CYS A 133 7.46 -9.10 5.52
N ALA A 134 7.12 -9.57 4.31
CA ALA A 134 6.65 -10.92 4.02
C ALA A 134 5.59 -11.40 5.04
N PRO A 135 4.42 -10.72 5.12
CA PRO A 135 3.40 -11.02 6.11
C PRO A 135 2.96 -12.50 6.05
N PRO A 136 2.59 -13.11 7.19
CA PRO A 136 2.14 -14.50 7.23
C PRO A 136 0.95 -14.76 6.30
N LYS A 137 0.95 -15.91 5.62
CA LYS A 137 -0.15 -16.30 4.70
C LYS A 137 -1.52 -16.24 5.36
N GLN A 138 -1.65 -16.69 6.61
CA GLN A 138 -2.90 -16.67 7.37
C GLN A 138 -3.45 -15.25 7.55
N MET A 139 -2.58 -14.27 7.81
CA MET A 139 -2.97 -12.86 7.94
C MET A 139 -3.49 -12.30 6.62
N MET A 140 -2.83 -12.65 5.49
CA MET A 140 -3.27 -12.21 4.16
C MET A 140 -4.59 -12.87 3.76
N VAL A 141 -4.74 -14.17 3.99
CA VAL A 141 -6.01 -14.89 3.75
C VAL A 141 -7.13 -14.31 4.60
N GLY A 142 -6.88 -14.05 5.89
CA GLY A 142 -7.85 -13.43 6.78
C GLY A 142 -8.28 -12.04 6.32
N ALA A 143 -7.32 -11.19 5.93
CA ALA A 143 -7.61 -9.85 5.41
C ALA A 143 -8.41 -9.90 4.10
N LEU A 144 -8.07 -10.80 3.18
CA LEU A 144 -8.80 -10.97 1.92
C LEU A 144 -10.20 -11.56 2.12
N ALA A 145 -10.35 -12.55 3.01
CA ALA A 145 -11.66 -13.10 3.35
C ALA A 145 -12.54 -12.03 3.99
N PHE A 146 -12.00 -11.25 4.92
CA PHE A 146 -12.69 -10.11 5.51
C PHE A 146 -13.10 -9.09 4.45
N THR A 147 -12.19 -8.75 3.52
CA THR A 147 -12.45 -7.83 2.40
C THR A 147 -13.65 -8.26 1.58
N VAL A 148 -13.70 -9.53 1.15
CA VAL A 148 -14.80 -10.06 0.34
C VAL A 148 -16.11 -10.02 1.12
N THR A 149 -16.09 -10.48 2.37
CA THR A 149 -17.29 -10.50 3.24
C THR A 149 -17.82 -9.10 3.53
N TRP A 150 -16.93 -8.13 3.78
CA TRP A 150 -17.31 -6.74 4.05
C TRP A 150 -17.75 -5.98 2.80
N ASN A 151 -17.17 -6.30 1.64
CA ASN A 151 -17.54 -5.66 0.37
C ASN A 151 -18.92 -6.12 -0.13
N ALA A 152 -19.32 -7.37 0.12
CA ALA A 152 -20.59 -7.89 -0.36
C ALA A 152 -21.82 -7.04 0.08
N PRO A 153 -21.98 -6.66 1.37
CA PRO A 153 -23.03 -5.73 1.78
C PRO A 153 -22.97 -4.37 1.09
N LEU A 154 -21.78 -3.79 0.91
CA LEU A 154 -21.61 -2.49 0.24
C LEU A 154 -22.08 -2.55 -1.21
N VAL A 155 -21.72 -3.60 -1.94
CA VAL A 155 -22.15 -3.82 -3.33
C VAL A 155 -23.66 -4.02 -3.40
N ILE A 156 -24.26 -4.77 -2.47
CA ILE A 156 -25.71 -4.93 -2.40
C ILE A 156 -26.40 -3.58 -2.18
N VAL A 157 -25.92 -2.79 -1.21
CA VAL A 157 -26.45 -1.44 -0.94
C VAL A 157 -26.30 -0.51 -2.15
N GLN A 158 -25.14 -0.52 -2.81
CA GLN A 158 -24.93 0.27 -4.03
C GLN A 158 -25.89 -0.16 -5.15
N ALA A 159 -26.09 -1.47 -5.35
CA ALA A 159 -27.01 -1.99 -6.36
C ALA A 159 -28.47 -1.58 -6.08
N LEU A 160 -28.91 -1.67 -4.83
CA LEU A 160 -30.26 -1.25 -4.41
C LEU A 160 -30.50 0.25 -4.60
N ASN A 161 -29.44 1.06 -4.56
CA ASN A 161 -29.50 2.50 -4.76
C ASN A 161 -29.13 2.94 -6.19
N GLY A 162 -29.12 2.00 -7.16
CA GLY A 162 -28.81 2.30 -8.56
C GLY A 162 -27.42 2.91 -8.79
N GLY A 163 -26.46 2.61 -7.91
CA GLY A 163 -25.10 3.15 -7.96
C GLY A 163 -24.96 4.60 -7.50
N SER A 164 -26.02 5.22 -6.96
CA SER A 164 -25.99 6.62 -6.50
C SER A 164 -25.14 6.86 -5.23
N LEU A 165 -24.80 5.79 -4.51
CA LEU A 165 -23.93 5.83 -3.33
C LEU A 165 -22.47 5.60 -3.75
N GLY A 166 -21.80 6.66 -4.19
CA GLY A 166 -20.39 6.67 -4.60
C GLY A 166 -19.72 8.03 -4.42
#